data_AF-B0EN01-F1
#
_entry.id   AF-B0EN01-F1
#
_cell.length_a   1.000
_cell.length_b   1.000
_cell.length_c   1.000
_cell.angle_alpha   90.00
_cell.angle_beta   90.00
_cell.angle_gamma   90.00
#
_symmetry.space_group_name_H-M   'P 1'
#
loop_
_entity.id
_entity.type
_entity.pdbx_description
1 polymer ?
#
loop_
_entity_poly.entity_id
_entity_poly.type
_entity_poly.pdbx_seq_one_letter_code
_entity_poly.pdbx_strand_id
1 'polypeptide(L)'
;MSIKEGIPENIETMIEPQQESQLIELIKLMKKGQADRAYAELTNNFPEWIGKNTRSNTLLFKAVEMGFVTIVEIILQHCPTLLEIKDPRGNTPFLIAIEKGHLDLAMTLQNKGCCITETNYSSENALHKLSLIKLHKRDIPFVSSIITALTEIKQMRDNLNEQEKWAGRGIDIRNQTGETALHTAVKEDNVKLCELLIKAGADPTALNNDGISPIVYAEANDESCLKIFKESEQVKAAIKFAEENQEIQSRRIERGGSKIFTVMNSIDDSDDDSKDKDKKKIGFFQSKSEKYEIYIDKLLQENKPSKEYMLEQRAVGENKFRILSLDGCGVRTLVQLIILKRVVENFPHFLDNVDMICSVGASTLPILMTLVGYDIDTVIKIYEKTMIKVFSSTSHKGGVLSYKYSSKFIKILANKIFQDKRLCDLKREVVVPVIKIDSGINDPNRRMIPVLLNNIVLQKTNTDLDDNMINNEDLLSDVVLRSFATPGLFTCHQSFVDGSFLINQPFAVAKSFFDPKESVVLSLSGGTYKSYFDAEKYTGAGYVQWATCVTDLFKTAGVALADEFSKVLFGPRAHRLDPKLPCQIDDDSFKDIELLKTIAAKVDLSATEEWILQNW
;
A
#
# COMPACT_ATOMS: atom_id res chain seq x y z
N MET A 1 3.81 -30.98 49.12
CA MET A 1 3.72 -32.22 48.33
C MET A 1 2.82 -31.92 47.14
N SER A 2 3.34 -31.40 46.02
CA SER A 2 4.01 -32.14 44.93
C SER A 2 3.20 -33.32 44.41
N ILE A 3 2.48 -33.12 43.29
CA ILE A 3 2.49 -34.04 42.15
C ILE A 3 2.38 -33.18 40.87
N LYS A 4 3.54 -32.92 40.24
CA LYS A 4 3.64 -32.65 38.81
C LYS A 4 3.44 -34.01 38.12
N GLU A 5 2.30 -34.23 37.49
CA GLU A 5 2.12 -35.40 36.61
C GLU A 5 2.49 -35.01 35.17
N GLY A 6 3.37 -35.84 34.61
CA GLY A 6 4.24 -35.54 33.49
C GLY A 6 3.52 -35.26 32.17
N ILE A 7 3.97 -34.18 31.53
CA ILE A 7 3.95 -34.05 30.08
C ILE A 7 4.81 -35.21 29.54
N PRO A 8 4.32 -36.06 28.64
CA PRO A 8 5.18 -37.08 28.04
C PRO A 8 6.26 -36.37 27.24
N GLU A 9 7.52 -36.60 27.60
CA GLU A 9 8.67 -36.25 26.76
C GLU A 9 8.47 -36.86 25.36
N ASN A 10 8.79 -36.06 24.33
CA ASN A 10 8.84 -36.46 22.94
C ASN A 10 9.54 -37.82 22.76
N ILE A 11 8.75 -38.87 22.57
CA ILE A 11 9.21 -40.07 21.86
C ILE A 11 8.89 -39.83 20.38
N GLU A 12 9.63 -38.91 19.77
CA GLU A 12 9.95 -39.08 18.35
C GLU A 12 10.88 -40.29 18.31
N THR A 13 10.35 -41.45 17.93
CA THR A 13 11.10 -42.69 17.78
C THR A 13 12.29 -42.45 16.85
N MET A 14 13.49 -42.34 17.43
CA MET A 14 14.71 -42.12 16.69
C MET A 14 14.93 -43.28 15.71
N ILE A 15 15.19 -42.93 14.45
CA ILE A 15 15.70 -43.85 13.45
C ILE A 15 17.05 -44.38 13.95
N GLU A 16 17.32 -45.67 13.82
CA GLU A 16 18.64 -46.20 14.20
C GLU A 16 19.74 -45.53 13.37
N PRO A 17 20.95 -45.26 13.92
CA PRO A 17 22.00 -44.52 13.21
C PRO A 17 22.36 -45.05 11.80
N GLN A 18 22.20 -46.36 11.60
CA GLN A 18 22.40 -47.04 10.32
C GLN A 18 21.30 -46.68 9.30
N GLN A 19 20.04 -46.66 9.74
CA GLN A 19 18.89 -46.26 8.94
C GLN A 19 18.93 -44.75 8.61
N GLU A 20 19.42 -43.91 9.54
CA GLU A 20 19.60 -42.47 9.28
C GLU A 20 20.69 -42.22 8.24
N SER A 21 21.80 -42.97 8.31
CA SER A 21 22.87 -42.89 7.32
C SER A 21 22.36 -43.25 5.91
N GLN A 22 21.53 -44.30 5.81
CA GLN A 22 20.89 -44.70 4.56
C GLN A 22 19.91 -43.65 4.02
N LEU A 23 19.07 -43.06 4.88
CA LEU A 23 18.18 -41.95 4.50
C LEU A 23 18.97 -40.76 3.93
N ILE A 24 20.06 -40.36 4.58
CA ILE A 24 20.92 -39.27 4.13
C ILE A 24 21.56 -39.60 2.78
N GLU A 25 21.99 -40.84 2.57
CA GLU A 25 22.58 -41.30 1.32
C GLU A 25 21.59 -41.24 0.16
N LEU A 26 20.37 -41.78 0.33
CA LEU A 26 19.30 -41.70 -0.68
C LEU A 26 18.95 -40.25 -1.04
N ILE A 27 18.86 -39.37 -0.05
CA ILE A 27 18.65 -37.93 -0.28
C ILE A 27 19.83 -37.30 -1.04
N LYS A 28 21.06 -37.71 -0.73
CA LYS A 28 22.27 -37.21 -1.39
C LYS A 28 22.35 -37.67 -2.85
N LEU A 29 21.97 -38.91 -3.15
CA LEU A 29 21.89 -39.43 -4.53
C LEU A 29 20.90 -38.63 -5.36
N MET A 30 19.71 -38.39 -4.81
CA MET A 30 18.69 -37.53 -5.42
C MET A 30 19.24 -36.12 -5.71
N LYS A 31 19.86 -35.47 -4.71
CA LYS A 31 20.47 -34.12 -4.85
C LYS A 31 21.58 -34.03 -5.89
N LYS A 32 22.31 -35.13 -6.14
CA LYS A 32 23.39 -35.19 -7.13
C LYS A 32 22.92 -35.54 -8.54
N GLY A 33 21.61 -35.65 -8.77
CA GLY A 33 21.05 -36.06 -10.06
C GLY A 33 21.21 -37.55 -10.36
N GLN A 34 21.51 -38.38 -9.34
CA GLN A 34 21.68 -39.82 -9.47
C GLN A 34 20.39 -40.55 -9.05
N ALA A 35 19.24 -40.07 -9.51
CA ALA A 35 17.93 -40.60 -9.15
C ALA A 35 17.77 -42.08 -9.54
N ASP A 36 18.36 -42.51 -10.67
CA ASP A 36 18.33 -43.91 -11.12
C ASP A 36 18.98 -44.88 -10.13
N ARG A 37 20.04 -44.44 -9.44
CA ARG A 37 20.71 -45.24 -8.41
C ARG A 37 19.84 -45.34 -7.17
N ALA A 38 19.25 -44.23 -6.73
CA ALA A 38 18.31 -44.22 -5.61
C ALA A 38 17.08 -45.09 -5.93
N TYR A 39 16.57 -45.04 -7.15
CA TYR A 39 15.48 -45.90 -7.63
C TYR A 39 15.85 -47.38 -7.60
N ALA A 40 17.03 -47.73 -8.13
CA ALA A 40 17.52 -49.12 -8.13
C ALA A 40 17.70 -49.66 -6.71
N GLU A 41 18.22 -48.83 -5.78
CA GLU A 41 18.35 -49.20 -4.37
C GLU A 41 17.00 -49.47 -3.71
N LEU A 42 16.01 -48.58 -3.93
CA LEU A 42 14.65 -48.74 -3.41
C LEU A 42 13.90 -49.93 -4.01
N THR A 43 14.22 -50.32 -5.26
CA THR A 43 13.59 -51.46 -5.93
C THR A 43 14.18 -52.79 -5.47
N ASN A 44 15.51 -52.85 -5.30
CA ASN A 44 16.20 -54.09 -4.93
C ASN A 44 16.02 -54.46 -3.45
N ASN A 45 15.93 -53.46 -2.56
CA ASN A 45 15.70 -53.68 -1.14
C ASN A 45 14.95 -52.48 -0.53
N PHE A 46 13.62 -52.50 -0.56
CA PHE A 46 12.80 -51.41 -0.03
C PHE A 46 12.97 -51.30 1.50
N PRO A 47 13.47 -50.18 2.04
CA PRO A 47 13.73 -50.08 3.47
C PRO A 47 12.44 -50.03 4.32
N GLU A 48 12.27 -50.99 5.24
CA GLU A 48 11.06 -51.11 6.09
C GLU A 48 10.84 -49.94 7.07
N TRP A 49 11.87 -49.11 7.28
CA TRP A 49 11.78 -47.92 8.13
C TRP A 49 11.05 -46.75 7.45
N ILE A 50 10.87 -46.78 6.13
CA ILE A 50 10.11 -45.77 5.39
C ILE A 50 8.65 -45.82 5.83
N GLY A 51 8.09 -44.67 6.22
CA GLY A 51 6.70 -44.56 6.64
C GLY A 51 6.44 -44.86 8.12
N LYS A 52 7.49 -45.09 8.92
CA LYS A 52 7.36 -45.39 10.37
C LYS A 52 7.33 -44.14 11.26
N ASN A 53 7.95 -43.04 10.82
CA ASN A 53 7.98 -41.78 11.57
C ASN A 53 8.15 -40.54 10.67
N THR A 54 8.00 -39.35 11.26
CA THR A 54 8.14 -38.04 10.59
C THR A 54 9.49 -37.88 9.88
N ARG A 55 10.56 -38.38 10.50
CA ARG A 55 11.92 -38.32 9.93
C ARG A 55 12.05 -39.15 8.65
N SER A 56 11.52 -40.37 8.63
CA SER A 56 11.54 -41.26 7.46
C SER A 56 10.70 -40.71 6.30
N ASN A 57 9.58 -40.03 6.62
CA ASN A 57 8.69 -39.40 5.64
C ASN A 57 9.35 -38.25 4.89
N THR A 58 10.45 -37.71 5.42
CA THR A 58 11.26 -36.68 4.74
C THR A 58 11.77 -37.16 3.38
N LEU A 59 12.00 -38.47 3.21
CA LEU A 59 12.42 -39.04 1.92
C LEU A 59 11.37 -38.79 0.84
N LEU A 60 10.09 -39.05 1.14
CA LEU A 60 8.97 -38.81 0.22
C LEU A 60 8.88 -37.32 -0.12
N PHE A 61 8.87 -36.44 0.89
CA PHE A 61 8.79 -35.00 0.65
C PHE A 61 9.95 -34.48 -0.19
N LYS A 62 11.16 -35.02 -0.01
CA LYS A 62 12.31 -34.64 -0.83
C LYS A 62 12.18 -35.12 -2.27
N ALA A 63 11.70 -36.35 -2.49
CA ALA A 63 11.44 -36.86 -3.83
C ALA A 63 10.35 -36.04 -4.56
N VAL A 64 9.30 -35.64 -3.83
CA VAL A 64 8.22 -34.78 -4.33
C VAL A 64 8.72 -33.38 -4.66
N GLU A 65 9.50 -32.77 -3.76
CA GLU A 65 10.08 -31.44 -3.98
C GLU A 65 10.97 -31.39 -5.23
N MET A 66 11.66 -32.49 -5.51
CA MET A 66 12.57 -32.63 -6.65
C MET A 66 11.89 -33.14 -7.92
N GLY A 67 10.62 -33.55 -7.86
CA GLY A 67 9.85 -33.99 -9.03
C GLY A 67 10.16 -35.41 -9.52
N PHE A 68 10.73 -36.28 -8.68
CA PHE A 68 11.09 -37.65 -9.08
C PHE A 68 9.91 -38.61 -9.05
N VAL A 69 9.12 -38.62 -10.14
CA VAL A 69 7.88 -39.41 -10.28
C VAL A 69 8.09 -40.89 -9.94
N THR A 70 9.09 -41.53 -10.53
CA THR A 70 9.34 -42.97 -10.36
C THR A 70 9.69 -43.35 -8.91
N ILE A 71 10.44 -42.50 -8.20
CA ILE A 71 10.78 -42.71 -6.79
C ILE A 71 9.53 -42.54 -5.92
N VAL A 72 8.73 -41.51 -6.17
CA VAL A 72 7.47 -41.29 -5.45
C VAL A 72 6.49 -42.46 -5.67
N GLU A 73 6.42 -42.99 -6.89
CA GLU A 73 5.57 -44.15 -7.20
C GLU A 73 5.97 -45.40 -6.43
N ILE A 74 7.27 -45.74 -6.37
CA ILE A 74 7.75 -46.88 -5.60
C ILE A 74 7.48 -46.71 -4.11
N ILE A 75 7.73 -45.52 -3.56
CA ILE A 75 7.47 -45.23 -2.14
C ILE A 75 5.97 -45.39 -1.83
N LEU A 76 5.08 -44.86 -2.66
CA LEU A 76 3.63 -44.97 -2.46
C LEU A 76 3.08 -46.37 -2.76
N GLN A 77 3.76 -47.17 -3.60
CA GLN A 77 3.40 -48.56 -3.83
C GLN A 77 3.61 -49.42 -2.57
N HIS A 78 4.72 -49.19 -1.85
CA HIS A 78 5.04 -49.93 -0.62
C HIS A 78 4.41 -49.29 0.63
N CYS A 79 4.21 -47.98 0.63
CA CYS A 79 3.64 -47.23 1.74
C CYS A 79 2.49 -46.31 1.27
N PRO A 80 1.30 -46.86 0.95
CA PRO A 80 0.15 -46.06 0.48
C PRO A 80 -0.36 -45.05 1.52
N THR A 81 -0.12 -45.29 2.81
CA THR A 81 -0.48 -44.40 3.92
C THR A 81 0.20 -43.02 3.83
N LEU A 82 1.26 -42.90 3.03
CA LEU A 82 1.98 -41.64 2.84
C LEU A 82 1.37 -40.72 1.78
N LEU A 83 0.24 -41.09 1.18
CA LEU A 83 -0.41 -40.26 0.15
C LEU A 83 -0.91 -38.90 0.71
N GLU A 84 -1.39 -38.89 1.95
CA GLU A 84 -2.05 -37.74 2.60
C GLU A 84 -1.28 -37.16 3.79
N ILE A 85 -0.02 -37.56 3.99
CA ILE A 85 0.77 -37.02 5.10
C ILE A 85 0.99 -35.52 4.94
N LYS A 86 1.10 -34.81 6.07
CA LYS A 86 1.34 -33.36 6.05
C LYS A 86 2.78 -33.05 6.46
N ASP A 87 3.42 -32.13 5.74
CA ASP A 87 4.70 -31.53 6.15
C ASP A 87 4.48 -30.61 7.36
N PRO A 88 5.53 -30.04 7.98
CA PRO A 88 5.38 -29.11 9.11
C PRO A 88 4.57 -27.84 8.80
N ARG A 89 4.34 -27.50 7.52
CA ARG A 89 3.51 -26.38 7.07
C ARG A 89 2.07 -26.82 6.79
N GLY A 90 1.76 -28.11 6.95
CA GLY A 90 0.45 -28.68 6.67
C GLY A 90 0.25 -29.08 5.20
N ASN A 91 1.27 -28.99 4.35
CA ASN A 91 1.13 -29.33 2.93
C ASN A 91 1.14 -30.84 2.72
N THR A 92 0.22 -31.34 1.89
CA THR A 92 0.24 -32.72 1.38
C THR A 92 1.31 -32.87 0.28
N PRO A 93 1.73 -34.10 -0.08
CA PRO A 93 2.56 -34.36 -1.26
C PRO A 93 2.02 -33.68 -2.52
N PHE A 94 0.69 -33.66 -2.68
CA PHE A 94 0.02 -33.00 -3.80
C PHE A 94 0.25 -31.47 -3.81
N LEU A 95 0.07 -30.80 -2.67
CA LEU A 95 0.29 -29.35 -2.56
C LEU A 95 1.76 -28.97 -2.81
N ILE A 96 2.72 -29.79 -2.35
CA ILE A 96 4.15 -29.55 -2.58
C ILE A 96 4.51 -29.74 -4.06
N ALA A 97 3.96 -30.77 -4.72
CA ALA A 97 4.18 -30.98 -6.15
C ALA A 97 3.73 -29.76 -6.97
N ILE A 98 2.58 -29.18 -6.63
CA ILE A 98 2.07 -27.95 -7.25
C ILE A 98 2.97 -26.74 -6.95
N GLU A 99 3.30 -26.51 -5.67
CA GLU A 99 4.16 -25.38 -5.24
C GLU A 99 5.51 -25.38 -5.97
N LYS A 100 6.04 -26.56 -6.31
CA LYS A 100 7.32 -26.74 -7.00
C LYS A 100 7.19 -26.79 -8.54
N GLY A 101 5.97 -26.72 -9.07
CA GLY A 101 5.69 -26.73 -10.51
C GLY A 101 5.74 -28.11 -11.17
N HIS A 102 5.79 -29.21 -10.38
CA HIS A 102 5.84 -30.58 -10.88
C HIS A 102 4.43 -31.11 -11.17
N LEU A 103 3.77 -30.54 -12.17
CA LEU A 103 2.36 -30.85 -12.47
C LEU A 103 2.13 -32.28 -12.97
N ASP A 104 3.11 -32.87 -13.66
CA ASP A 104 3.06 -34.29 -14.06
C ASP A 104 3.03 -35.21 -12.84
N LEU A 105 3.85 -34.89 -11.82
CA LEU A 105 3.83 -35.60 -10.54
C LEU A 105 2.51 -35.39 -9.81
N ALA A 106 2.00 -34.16 -9.78
CA ALA A 106 0.69 -33.86 -9.17
C ALA A 106 -0.44 -34.66 -9.85
N MET A 107 -0.39 -34.83 -11.17
CA MET A 107 -1.32 -35.67 -11.93
C MET A 107 -1.20 -37.15 -11.56
N THR A 108 0.02 -37.68 -11.42
CA THR A 108 0.24 -39.04 -10.93
C THR A 108 -0.34 -39.24 -9.53
N LEU A 109 -0.16 -38.27 -8.62
CA LEU A 109 -0.74 -38.31 -7.27
C LEU A 109 -2.27 -38.28 -7.31
N GLN A 110 -2.87 -37.44 -8.18
CA GLN A 110 -4.32 -37.40 -8.39
C GLN A 110 -4.85 -38.75 -8.91
N ASN A 111 -4.16 -39.38 -9.86
CA ASN A 111 -4.53 -40.70 -10.40
C ASN A 111 -4.45 -41.81 -9.34
N LYS A 112 -3.61 -41.64 -8.31
CA LYS A 112 -3.56 -42.53 -7.13
C LYS A 112 -4.64 -42.24 -6.08
N GLY A 113 -5.51 -41.25 -6.33
CA GLY A 113 -6.67 -40.94 -5.49
C GLY A 113 -6.40 -39.94 -4.36
N CYS A 114 -5.37 -39.08 -4.47
CA CYS A 114 -5.11 -38.10 -3.43
C CYS A 114 -6.21 -37.03 -3.32
N CYS A 115 -6.41 -36.49 -2.12
CA CYS A 115 -7.35 -35.41 -1.87
C CYS A 115 -6.81 -34.08 -2.40
N ILE A 116 -7.35 -33.61 -3.52
CA ILE A 116 -6.97 -32.33 -4.14
C ILE A 116 -7.61 -31.10 -3.47
N THR A 117 -8.46 -31.33 -2.47
CA THR A 117 -9.28 -30.27 -1.82
C THR A 117 -8.71 -29.81 -0.49
N GLU A 118 -7.68 -30.48 0.01
CA GLU A 118 -7.05 -30.15 1.28
C GLU A 118 -6.37 -28.78 1.26
N THR A 119 -6.36 -28.16 2.43
CA THR A 119 -5.61 -26.93 2.69
C THR A 119 -4.46 -27.20 3.64
N ASN A 120 -3.41 -26.37 3.53
CA ASN A 120 -2.32 -26.37 4.49
C ASN A 120 -2.70 -25.61 5.77
N TYR A 121 -1.77 -25.48 6.73
CA TYR A 121 -2.05 -24.77 7.99
C TYR A 121 -2.29 -23.26 7.79
N SER A 122 -1.92 -22.72 6.64
CA SER A 122 -2.23 -21.35 6.20
C SER A 122 -3.56 -21.22 5.45
N SER A 123 -4.38 -22.27 5.43
CA SER A 123 -5.64 -22.34 4.69
C SER A 123 -5.47 -22.17 3.18
N GLU A 124 -4.27 -22.43 2.64
CA GLU A 124 -4.01 -22.37 1.20
C GLU A 124 -4.34 -23.72 0.55
N ASN A 125 -5.13 -23.69 -0.51
CA ASN A 125 -5.44 -24.85 -1.36
C ASN A 125 -4.51 -24.93 -2.59
N ALA A 126 -4.75 -25.92 -3.45
CA ALA A 126 -4.03 -26.10 -4.71
C ALA A 126 -4.06 -24.86 -5.62
N LEU A 127 -5.17 -24.11 -5.66
CA LEU A 127 -5.29 -22.91 -6.50
C LEU A 127 -4.40 -21.76 -6.00
N HIS A 128 -4.26 -21.60 -4.69
CA HIS A 128 -3.30 -20.64 -4.12
C HIS A 128 -1.87 -21.02 -4.52
N LYS A 129 -1.51 -22.30 -4.45
CA LYS A 129 -0.17 -22.75 -4.88
C LYS A 129 0.05 -22.59 -6.39
N LEU A 130 -0.97 -22.84 -7.21
CA LEU A 130 -0.91 -22.63 -8.66
C LEU A 130 -0.68 -21.16 -9.04
N SER A 131 -1.11 -20.20 -8.20
CA SER A 131 -0.86 -18.78 -8.47
C SER A 131 0.63 -18.42 -8.46
N LEU A 132 1.45 -19.18 -7.73
CA LEU A 132 2.90 -18.97 -7.60
C LEU A 132 3.72 -19.55 -8.76
N ILE A 133 3.10 -20.29 -9.68
CA ILE A 133 3.80 -20.93 -10.81
C ILE A 133 3.34 -20.38 -12.16
N LYS A 134 4.25 -20.39 -13.13
CA LYS A 134 3.95 -19.97 -14.51
C LYS A 134 3.29 -21.09 -15.28
N LEU A 135 2.01 -20.90 -15.65
CA LEU A 135 1.24 -21.90 -16.39
C LEU A 135 1.54 -21.89 -17.91
N HIS A 136 1.79 -23.07 -18.46
CA HIS A 136 1.91 -23.33 -19.91
C HIS A 136 0.60 -23.90 -20.48
N LYS A 137 0.44 -23.85 -21.80
CA LYS A 137 -0.79 -24.34 -22.46
C LYS A 137 -1.09 -25.82 -22.16
N ARG A 138 -0.05 -26.65 -22.01
CA ARG A 138 -0.17 -28.07 -21.68
C ARG A 138 -0.72 -28.33 -20.28
N ASP A 139 -0.59 -27.36 -19.38
CA ASP A 139 -0.98 -27.48 -17.97
C ASP A 139 -2.46 -27.15 -17.76
N ILE A 140 -3.07 -26.44 -18.71
CA ILE A 140 -4.45 -25.95 -18.64
C ILE A 140 -5.46 -27.08 -18.39
N PRO A 141 -5.43 -28.24 -19.09
CA PRO A 141 -6.39 -29.31 -18.84
C PRO A 141 -6.35 -29.83 -17.39
N PHE A 142 -5.14 -29.95 -16.83
CA PHE A 142 -4.95 -30.40 -15.45
C PHE A 142 -5.45 -29.36 -14.44
N VAL A 143 -5.08 -28.09 -14.64
CA VAL A 143 -5.55 -26.98 -13.79
C VAL A 143 -7.07 -26.84 -13.84
N SER A 144 -7.67 -26.97 -15.03
CA SER A 144 -9.13 -26.98 -15.19
C SER A 144 -9.79 -28.12 -14.43
N SER A 145 -9.18 -29.33 -14.40
CA SER A 145 -9.70 -30.44 -13.59
C SER A 145 -9.72 -30.11 -12.09
N ILE A 146 -8.67 -29.46 -11.57
CA ILE A 146 -8.62 -29.01 -10.17
C ILE A 146 -9.70 -27.94 -9.90
N ILE A 147 -9.83 -26.97 -10.80
CA ILE A 147 -10.83 -25.90 -10.69
C ILE A 147 -12.24 -26.47 -10.69
N THR A 148 -12.58 -27.36 -11.62
CA THR A 148 -13.88 -28.02 -11.69
C THR A 148 -14.22 -28.74 -10.40
N ALA A 149 -13.29 -29.56 -9.88
CA ALA A 149 -13.49 -30.28 -8.63
C ALA A 149 -13.74 -29.34 -7.43
N LEU A 150 -13.07 -28.18 -7.38
CA LEU A 150 -13.27 -27.20 -6.32
C LEU A 150 -14.55 -26.36 -6.50
N THR A 151 -15.02 -26.17 -7.73
CA THR A 151 -16.28 -25.48 -8.03
C THR A 151 -17.50 -26.36 -7.74
N GLU A 152 -17.44 -27.66 -8.01
CA GLU A 152 -18.50 -28.62 -7.65
C GLU A 152 -18.76 -28.63 -6.14
N ILE A 153 -17.70 -28.49 -5.34
CA ILE A 153 -17.82 -28.38 -3.88
C ILE A 153 -18.47 -27.07 -3.46
N LYS A 154 -18.21 -25.96 -4.17
CA LYS A 154 -18.88 -24.67 -3.94
C LYS A 154 -20.39 -24.78 -4.19
N GLN A 155 -20.82 -25.43 -5.27
CA GLN A 155 -22.24 -25.58 -5.61
C GLN A 155 -23.01 -26.45 -4.62
N MET A 156 -22.40 -27.51 -4.09
CA MET A 156 -23.02 -28.34 -3.05
C MET A 156 -23.23 -27.56 -1.73
N ARG A 157 -22.49 -26.47 -1.53
CA ARG A 157 -22.44 -25.70 -0.28
C ARG A 157 -23.45 -24.56 -0.18
N ASP A 158 -23.90 -24.00 -1.32
CA ASP A 158 -24.90 -22.93 -1.33
C ASP A 158 -26.25 -23.38 -0.71
N ASN A 159 -26.41 -24.68 -0.42
CA ASN A 159 -27.54 -25.30 0.28
C ASN A 159 -27.33 -25.54 1.79
N LEU A 160 -26.21 -25.08 2.40
CA LEU A 160 -25.86 -25.32 3.82
C LEU A 160 -25.94 -24.07 4.70
N ASN A 161 -26.07 -24.28 6.01
CA ASN A 161 -26.31 -23.28 7.07
C ASN A 161 -25.12 -22.30 7.21
N GLU A 162 -25.33 -21.06 7.68
CA GLU A 162 -24.27 -20.04 7.74
C GLU A 162 -22.99 -20.49 8.51
N GLN A 163 -23.10 -21.28 9.58
CA GLN A 163 -21.94 -21.80 10.33
C GLN A 163 -21.10 -22.85 9.57
N GLU A 164 -21.69 -23.58 8.63
CA GLU A 164 -21.00 -24.61 7.83
C GLU A 164 -20.40 -24.02 6.54
N LYS A 165 -20.63 -22.73 6.29
CA LYS A 165 -20.11 -21.97 5.14
C LYS A 165 -18.59 -21.72 5.19
N TRP A 166 -17.89 -22.11 6.26
CA TRP A 166 -16.44 -21.90 6.43
C TRP A 166 -15.53 -23.14 6.60
N ALA A 167 -16.04 -24.38 6.59
CA ALA A 167 -15.21 -25.57 6.39
C ALA A 167 -14.43 -25.51 5.05
N GLY A 168 -13.09 -25.45 5.07
CA GLY A 168 -12.21 -25.02 3.97
C GLY A 168 -12.15 -25.90 2.71
N ARG A 169 -13.22 -25.94 1.90
CA ARG A 169 -13.26 -26.59 0.58
C ARG A 169 -14.00 -25.68 -0.43
N GLY A 170 -13.39 -25.38 -1.59
CA GLY A 170 -13.98 -24.49 -2.62
C GLY A 170 -12.98 -23.61 -3.40
N ILE A 171 -13.46 -22.97 -4.48
CA ILE A 171 -12.70 -22.04 -5.33
C ILE A 171 -12.39 -20.68 -4.66
N ASP A 172 -13.28 -20.19 -3.80
CA ASP A 172 -13.14 -18.91 -3.07
C ASP A 172 -12.71 -19.10 -1.61
N ILE A 173 -11.98 -20.19 -1.31
CA ILE A 173 -11.35 -20.35 0.01
C ILE A 173 -10.47 -19.14 0.28
N ARG A 174 -10.57 -18.62 1.49
CA ARG A 174 -9.71 -17.56 2.00
C ARG A 174 -8.57 -18.18 2.81
N ASN A 175 -7.34 -17.83 2.47
CA ASN A 175 -6.18 -18.17 3.28
C ASN A 175 -6.17 -17.36 4.60
N GLN A 176 -5.11 -17.48 5.40
CA GLN A 176 -4.96 -16.71 6.65
C GLN A 176 -5.00 -15.18 6.50
N THR A 177 -4.68 -14.64 5.32
CA THR A 177 -4.77 -13.19 5.01
C THR A 177 -6.14 -12.79 4.45
N GLY A 178 -7.09 -13.73 4.39
CA GLY A 178 -8.40 -13.50 3.79
C GLY A 178 -8.38 -13.55 2.26
N GLU A 179 -7.22 -13.74 1.64
CA GLU A 179 -7.05 -13.75 0.18
C GLU A 179 -7.62 -15.05 -0.39
N THR A 180 -8.41 -14.92 -1.46
CA THR A 180 -8.79 -16.03 -2.34
C THR A 180 -7.69 -16.32 -3.36
N ALA A 181 -7.74 -17.48 -4.01
CA ALA A 181 -6.82 -17.78 -5.11
C ALA A 181 -6.86 -16.75 -6.25
N LEU A 182 -7.99 -16.04 -6.42
CA LEU A 182 -8.08 -14.94 -7.38
C LEU A 182 -7.29 -13.71 -6.93
N HIS A 183 -7.21 -13.41 -5.64
CA HIS A 183 -6.33 -12.36 -5.13
C HIS A 183 -4.86 -12.68 -5.41
N THR A 184 -4.42 -13.89 -5.06
CA THR A 184 -3.03 -14.28 -5.24
C THR A 184 -2.66 -14.38 -6.72
N ALA A 185 -3.57 -14.86 -7.58
CA ALA A 185 -3.36 -14.87 -9.03
C ALA A 185 -3.20 -13.46 -9.61
N VAL A 186 -3.97 -12.47 -9.13
CA VAL A 186 -3.83 -11.07 -9.57
C VAL A 186 -2.52 -10.46 -9.06
N LYS A 187 -2.17 -10.72 -7.80
CA LYS A 187 -0.95 -10.22 -7.15
C LYS A 187 0.32 -10.71 -7.86
N GLU A 188 0.32 -11.94 -8.35
CA GLU A 188 1.43 -12.56 -9.08
C GLU A 188 1.37 -12.33 -10.61
N ASP A 189 0.42 -11.52 -11.11
CA ASP A 189 0.15 -11.30 -12.55
C ASP A 189 -0.02 -12.61 -13.35
N ASN A 190 -0.70 -13.59 -12.75
CA ASN A 190 -0.96 -14.88 -13.37
C ASN A 190 -2.23 -14.83 -14.24
N VAL A 191 -2.13 -14.08 -15.34
CA VAL A 191 -3.21 -13.80 -16.31
C VAL A 191 -4.03 -15.04 -16.69
N LYS A 192 -3.35 -16.17 -16.96
CA LYS A 192 -4.02 -17.43 -17.34
C LYS A 192 -4.84 -18.03 -16.21
N LEU A 193 -4.29 -18.04 -14.99
CA LEU A 193 -5.03 -18.55 -13.85
C LEU A 193 -6.20 -17.62 -13.50
N CYS A 194 -6.03 -16.31 -13.58
CA CYS A 194 -7.11 -15.34 -13.43
C CYS A 194 -8.25 -15.62 -14.42
N GLU A 195 -7.93 -15.82 -15.70
CA GLU A 195 -8.92 -16.14 -16.73
C GLU A 195 -9.70 -17.43 -16.42
N LEU A 196 -8.99 -18.49 -15.99
CA LEU A 196 -9.60 -19.76 -15.64
C LEU A 196 -10.49 -19.65 -14.39
N LEU A 197 -10.03 -18.94 -13.36
CA LEU A 197 -10.79 -18.73 -12.11
C LEU A 197 -12.05 -17.90 -12.36
N ILE A 198 -11.96 -16.83 -13.13
CA ILE A 198 -13.10 -15.98 -13.48
C ILE A 198 -14.12 -16.79 -14.29
N LYS A 199 -13.69 -17.52 -15.33
CA LYS A 199 -14.57 -18.40 -16.13
C LYS A 199 -15.26 -19.47 -15.28
N ALA A 200 -14.61 -19.92 -14.21
CA ALA A 200 -15.15 -20.90 -13.28
C ALA A 200 -16.03 -20.30 -12.17
N GLY A 201 -16.28 -18.98 -12.20
CA GLY A 201 -17.16 -18.30 -11.25
C GLY A 201 -16.53 -18.02 -9.88
N ALA A 202 -15.22 -17.80 -9.83
CA ALA A 202 -14.57 -17.19 -8.66
C ALA A 202 -15.13 -15.78 -8.44
N ASP A 203 -15.34 -15.40 -7.18
CA ASP A 203 -15.92 -14.10 -6.82
C ASP A 203 -14.87 -12.98 -6.94
N PRO A 204 -15.02 -12.05 -7.92
CA PRO A 204 -14.07 -10.95 -8.12
C PRO A 204 -14.24 -9.82 -7.09
N THR A 205 -15.28 -9.89 -6.25
CA THR A 205 -15.61 -8.88 -5.22
C THR A 205 -15.29 -9.35 -3.81
N ALA A 206 -14.85 -10.60 -3.64
CA ALA A 206 -14.52 -11.16 -2.34
C ALA A 206 -13.46 -10.29 -1.64
N LEU A 207 -13.76 -9.82 -0.42
CA LEU A 207 -12.83 -8.98 0.34
C LEU A 207 -11.85 -9.84 1.14
N ASN A 208 -10.56 -9.54 1.05
CA ASN A 208 -9.56 -10.09 1.97
C ASN A 208 -9.66 -9.46 3.38
N ASN A 209 -8.76 -9.84 4.31
CA ASN A 209 -8.78 -9.28 5.67
C ASN A 209 -8.50 -7.77 5.71
N ASP A 210 -7.88 -7.23 4.66
CA ASP A 210 -7.68 -5.79 4.49
C ASP A 210 -8.89 -5.09 3.85
N GLY A 211 -9.97 -5.80 3.53
CA GLY A 211 -11.13 -5.21 2.85
C GLY A 211 -10.87 -4.88 1.37
N ILE A 212 -9.86 -5.50 0.75
CA ILE A 212 -9.50 -5.31 -0.66
C ILE A 212 -10.03 -6.49 -1.47
N SER A 213 -10.63 -6.24 -2.64
CA SER A 213 -11.05 -7.28 -3.58
C SER A 213 -9.99 -7.54 -4.66
N PRO A 214 -10.03 -8.70 -5.35
CA PRO A 214 -9.10 -9.01 -6.43
C PRO A 214 -9.09 -7.97 -7.56
N ILE A 215 -10.24 -7.37 -7.86
CA ILE A 215 -10.33 -6.35 -8.89
C ILE A 215 -9.63 -5.04 -8.47
N VAL A 216 -9.79 -4.63 -7.21
CA VAL A 216 -9.08 -3.45 -6.68
C VAL A 216 -7.57 -3.70 -6.68
N TYR A 217 -7.13 -4.93 -6.40
CA TYR A 217 -5.73 -5.33 -6.59
C TYR A 217 -5.25 -5.16 -8.03
N ALA A 218 -6.07 -5.54 -9.02
CA ALA A 218 -5.73 -5.40 -10.43
C ALA A 218 -5.62 -3.92 -10.83
N GLU A 219 -6.56 -3.07 -10.38
CA GLU A 219 -6.55 -1.62 -10.65
C GLU A 219 -5.31 -0.91 -10.08
N ALA A 220 -4.79 -1.38 -8.95
CA ALA A 220 -3.63 -0.79 -8.28
C ALA A 220 -2.28 -1.24 -8.86
N ASN A 221 -2.21 -2.44 -9.47
CA ASN A 221 -0.92 -3.10 -9.73
C ASN A 221 -0.65 -3.54 -11.18
N ASP A 222 -1.64 -3.83 -12.05
CA ASP A 222 -1.35 -4.34 -13.41
C ASP A 222 -2.44 -4.10 -14.47
N GLU A 223 -2.05 -3.82 -15.71
CA GLU A 223 -2.95 -3.61 -16.86
C GLU A 223 -3.42 -4.95 -17.49
N SER A 224 -2.64 -6.03 -17.32
CA SER A 224 -2.86 -7.33 -17.97
C SER A 224 -4.05 -8.10 -17.38
N CYS A 225 -4.08 -8.30 -16.07
CA CYS A 225 -5.24 -8.90 -15.39
C CYS A 225 -6.46 -7.97 -15.42
N LEU A 226 -6.27 -6.63 -15.33
CA LEU A 226 -7.35 -5.66 -15.41
C LEU A 226 -8.13 -5.74 -16.73
N LYS A 227 -7.43 -6.04 -17.84
CA LYS A 227 -8.08 -6.28 -19.13
C LYS A 227 -9.07 -7.45 -19.07
N ILE A 228 -8.71 -8.56 -18.40
CA ILE A 228 -9.59 -9.71 -18.22
C ILE A 228 -10.83 -9.31 -17.41
N PHE A 229 -10.66 -8.55 -16.33
CA PHE A 229 -11.79 -8.07 -15.52
C PHE A 229 -12.73 -7.16 -16.33
N LYS A 230 -12.18 -6.28 -17.18
CA LYS A 230 -12.97 -5.38 -18.05
C LYS A 230 -13.69 -6.09 -19.19
N GLU A 231 -13.13 -7.18 -19.70
CA GLU A 231 -13.73 -7.98 -20.79
C GLU A 231 -14.75 -9.00 -20.28
N SER A 232 -14.76 -9.30 -18.98
CA SER A 232 -15.67 -10.28 -18.38
C SER A 232 -17.03 -9.67 -18.02
N GLU A 233 -18.07 -10.05 -18.76
CA GLU A 233 -19.47 -9.67 -18.44
C GLU A 233 -19.93 -10.16 -17.06
N GLN A 234 -19.40 -11.31 -16.61
CA GLN A 234 -19.68 -11.84 -15.28
C GLN A 234 -19.13 -10.95 -14.17
N VAL A 235 -17.95 -10.37 -14.38
CA VAL A 235 -17.33 -9.42 -13.45
C VAL A 235 -18.11 -8.11 -13.41
N LYS A 236 -18.52 -7.58 -14.57
CA LYS A 236 -19.35 -6.36 -14.66
C LYS A 236 -20.68 -6.52 -13.94
N ALA A 237 -21.34 -7.67 -14.10
CA ALA A 237 -22.59 -7.97 -13.40
C ALA A 237 -22.40 -8.07 -11.88
N ALA A 238 -21.30 -8.69 -11.43
CA ALA A 238 -20.97 -8.79 -10.01
C ALA A 238 -20.67 -7.43 -9.36
N ILE A 239 -19.97 -6.53 -10.08
CA ILE A 239 -19.69 -5.16 -9.63
C ILE A 239 -20.98 -4.36 -9.52
N LYS A 240 -21.81 -4.36 -10.57
CA LYS A 240 -23.09 -3.65 -10.56
C LYS A 240 -23.99 -4.12 -9.41
N PHE A 241 -24.05 -5.44 -9.20
CA PHE A 241 -24.77 -6.02 -8.07
C PHE A 241 -24.18 -5.61 -6.71
N ALA A 242 -22.85 -5.54 -6.58
CA ALA A 242 -22.21 -5.11 -5.34
C ALA A 242 -22.44 -3.61 -5.05
N GLU A 243 -22.37 -2.75 -6.07
CA GLU A 243 -22.65 -1.31 -6.00
C GLU A 243 -24.12 -1.05 -5.64
N GLU A 244 -25.07 -1.78 -6.26
CA GLU A 244 -26.50 -1.69 -5.94
C GLU A 244 -26.82 -2.16 -4.50
N ASN A 245 -25.99 -3.04 -3.91
CA ASN A 245 -26.16 -3.54 -2.54
C ASN A 245 -25.34 -2.78 -1.47
N GLN A 246 -24.51 -1.81 -1.85
CA GLN A 246 -23.75 -0.98 -0.90
C GLN A 246 -24.66 -0.08 -0.03
N GLU A 247 -25.92 0.15 -0.42
CA GLU A 247 -26.93 0.83 0.41
C GLU A 247 -27.32 0.04 1.68
N ILE A 248 -27.05 -1.27 1.73
CA ILE A 248 -27.44 -2.16 2.83
C ILE A 248 -26.26 -2.47 3.78
N GLN A 249 -25.01 -2.41 3.31
CA GLN A 249 -23.83 -2.78 4.12
C GLN A 249 -23.33 -1.69 5.07
N SER A 250 -23.70 -0.43 4.85
CA SER A 250 -23.40 0.71 5.74
C SER A 250 -23.95 0.52 7.18
N ARG A 251 -24.85 -0.45 7.41
CA ARG A 251 -25.39 -0.78 8.74
C ARG A 251 -24.62 -1.85 9.51
N ARG A 252 -23.64 -2.54 8.91
CA ARG A 252 -22.91 -3.67 9.56
C ARG A 252 -21.56 -3.27 10.18
N ILE A 253 -20.99 -2.12 9.80
CA ILE A 253 -19.70 -1.64 10.32
C ILE A 253 -19.81 -1.04 11.74
N GLU A 254 -21.02 -0.70 12.20
CA GLU A 254 -21.25 -0.11 13.54
C GLU A 254 -21.19 -1.10 14.72
N ARG A 255 -21.00 -2.41 14.50
CA ARG A 255 -20.99 -3.40 15.59
C ARG A 255 -19.82 -4.36 15.48
N GLY A 256 -18.64 -3.91 15.91
CA GLY A 256 -17.50 -4.80 16.05
C GLY A 256 -16.23 -4.03 16.38
N GLY A 257 -16.15 -3.52 17.61
CA GLY A 257 -14.96 -2.83 18.10
C GLY A 257 -13.72 -3.71 18.13
N SER A 258 -12.59 -3.08 17.83
CA SER A 258 -11.25 -3.30 18.39
C SER A 258 -10.75 -4.75 18.51
N LYS A 259 -9.91 -5.16 17.54
CA LYS A 259 -8.66 -5.94 17.76
C LYS A 259 -8.07 -6.40 16.43
N ILE A 260 -6.80 -6.04 16.20
CA ILE A 260 -5.67 -6.90 15.74
C ILE A 260 -4.69 -6.05 14.93
N PHE A 261 -3.49 -5.94 15.49
CA PHE A 261 -2.30 -5.33 14.94
C PHE A 261 -1.21 -6.41 14.88
N THR A 262 -0.26 -6.22 13.97
CA THR A 262 1.08 -6.84 13.85
C THR A 262 1.23 -8.10 12.99
N VAL A 263 2.24 -8.02 12.10
CA VAL A 263 3.03 -9.09 11.42
C VAL A 263 2.28 -9.76 10.25
N MET A 264 2.76 -9.88 9.01
CA MET A 264 4.03 -9.65 8.29
C MET A 264 3.67 -9.65 6.78
N ASN A 265 4.43 -8.96 5.94
CA ASN A 265 4.76 -9.50 4.61
C ASN A 265 6.26 -9.32 4.38
N SER A 266 6.87 -10.40 3.88
CA SER A 266 8.30 -10.58 3.70
C SER A 266 8.65 -10.64 2.20
N ILE A 267 9.33 -9.61 1.73
CA ILE A 267 9.81 -9.25 0.38
C ILE A 267 10.95 -8.20 0.55
N ASP A 268 11.97 -8.49 1.36
CA ASP A 268 13.27 -7.78 1.42
C ASP A 268 13.32 -6.29 0.92
N ASP A 269 12.74 -5.33 1.66
CA ASP A 269 13.01 -3.88 1.48
C ASP A 269 14.34 -3.52 2.16
N SER A 270 15.46 -4.01 1.64
CA SER A 270 16.70 -3.28 1.85
C SER A 270 16.78 -2.14 0.84
N ASP A 271 16.94 -0.90 1.32
CA ASP A 271 17.32 0.30 0.55
C ASP A 271 18.72 0.19 -0.11
N ASP A 272 19.19 -1.04 -0.31
CA ASP A 272 20.51 -1.34 -0.82
C ASP A 272 20.39 -1.76 -2.30
N ASP A 273 20.56 -0.79 -3.19
CA ASP A 273 20.71 -0.99 -4.63
C ASP A 273 21.85 -1.98 -4.99
N SER A 274 22.67 -2.41 -4.00
CA SER A 274 23.72 -3.41 -4.19
C SER A 274 23.16 -4.82 -4.47
N LYS A 275 22.01 -5.21 -3.89
CA LYS A 275 21.43 -6.55 -4.07
C LYS A 275 20.72 -6.74 -5.42
N ASP A 276 20.30 -5.65 -6.07
CA ASP A 276 19.65 -5.70 -7.38
C ASP A 276 20.64 -5.97 -8.52
N LYS A 277 21.95 -5.74 -8.29
CA LYS A 277 23.00 -6.05 -9.28
C LYS A 277 23.19 -7.55 -9.50
N ASP A 278 22.98 -8.38 -8.48
CA ASP A 278 23.09 -9.84 -8.62
C ASP A 278 21.87 -10.46 -9.30
N LYS A 279 20.67 -9.85 -9.17
CA LYS A 279 19.46 -10.28 -9.88
C LYS A 279 19.46 -9.87 -11.36
N LYS A 280 20.14 -8.78 -11.74
CA LYS A 280 20.33 -8.37 -13.15
C LYS A 280 21.17 -9.35 -13.98
N LYS A 281 21.94 -10.27 -13.37
CA LYS A 281 22.71 -11.31 -14.08
C LYS A 281 21.86 -12.45 -14.65
N ILE A 282 20.61 -12.59 -14.21
CA ILE A 282 19.66 -13.60 -14.72
C ILE A 282 18.55 -12.82 -15.44
N GLY A 283 18.80 -12.45 -16.70
CA GLY A 283 18.08 -11.42 -17.47
C GLY A 283 16.56 -11.54 -17.68
N PHE A 284 15.75 -11.49 -16.61
CA PHE A 284 14.28 -11.57 -16.69
C PHE A 284 13.47 -10.72 -15.69
N PHE A 285 14.07 -9.80 -14.92
CA PHE A 285 13.32 -8.98 -13.95
C PHE A 285 13.52 -7.46 -14.15
N GLN A 286 12.40 -6.72 -14.27
CA GLN A 286 12.37 -5.26 -14.15
C GLN A 286 12.37 -4.86 -12.67
N SER A 287 13.18 -3.85 -12.31
CA SER A 287 13.22 -3.31 -10.94
C SER A 287 11.92 -2.57 -10.58
N LYS A 288 11.63 -2.44 -9.27
CA LYS A 288 10.46 -1.67 -8.79
C LYS A 288 10.49 -0.21 -9.27
N SER A 289 11.69 0.38 -9.35
CA SER A 289 11.91 1.73 -9.88
C SER A 289 11.61 1.81 -11.38
N GLU A 290 12.05 0.83 -12.16
CA GLU A 290 11.75 0.76 -13.61
C GLU A 290 10.24 0.65 -13.86
N LYS A 291 9.51 -0.14 -13.05
CA LYS A 291 8.04 -0.21 -13.12
C LYS A 291 7.36 1.12 -12.79
N TYR A 292 7.86 1.83 -11.77
CA TYR A 292 7.34 3.17 -11.43
C TYR A 292 7.61 4.18 -12.53
N GLU A 293 8.80 4.17 -13.12
CA GLU A 293 9.13 5.06 -14.24
C GLU A 293 8.19 4.86 -15.43
N ILE A 294 7.97 3.61 -15.86
CA ILE A 294 7.05 3.28 -16.96
C ILE A 294 5.63 3.78 -16.66
N TYR A 295 5.13 3.53 -15.45
CA TYR A 295 3.81 3.97 -15.03
C TYR A 295 3.69 5.50 -15.04
N ILE A 296 4.67 6.19 -14.47
CA ILE A 296 4.68 7.66 -14.39
C ILE A 296 4.81 8.27 -15.79
N ASP A 297 5.63 7.69 -16.66
CA ASP A 297 5.75 8.17 -18.05
C ASP A 297 4.44 8.07 -18.79
N LYS A 298 3.70 6.97 -18.65
CA LYS A 298 2.35 6.83 -19.21
C LYS A 298 1.39 7.86 -18.62
N LEU A 299 1.38 7.99 -17.29
CA LEU A 299 0.52 8.94 -16.57
C LEU A 299 0.74 10.37 -17.05
N LEU A 300 1.99 10.82 -17.18
CA LEU A 300 2.33 12.17 -17.62
C LEU A 300 2.15 12.38 -19.13
N GLN A 301 2.26 11.33 -19.95
CA GLN A 301 1.94 11.40 -21.39
C GLN A 301 0.44 11.64 -21.64
N GLU A 302 -0.42 11.01 -20.84
CA GLU A 302 -1.88 11.16 -20.90
C GLU A 302 -2.37 12.48 -20.28
N ASN A 303 -1.57 13.09 -19.39
CA ASN A 303 -1.96 14.22 -18.54
C ASN A 303 -0.89 15.33 -18.64
N LYS A 304 -0.78 15.96 -19.81
CA LYS A 304 0.23 16.99 -20.10
C LYS A 304 -0.14 18.36 -19.51
N PRO A 305 0.85 19.22 -19.21
CA PRO A 305 0.60 20.62 -18.83
C PRO A 305 -0.23 21.37 -19.88
N SER A 306 -1.15 22.22 -19.44
CA SER A 306 -1.96 23.08 -20.30
C SER A 306 -1.46 24.53 -20.24
N LYS A 307 -1.31 25.18 -21.40
CA LYS A 307 -0.72 26.53 -21.49
C LYS A 307 -1.57 27.64 -20.87
N GLU A 308 -2.87 27.40 -20.63
CA GLU A 308 -3.81 28.42 -20.13
C GLU A 308 -3.64 28.77 -18.65
N TYR A 309 -2.98 27.93 -17.85
CA TYR A 309 -2.80 28.13 -16.40
C TYR A 309 -1.49 28.82 -16.00
N MET A 310 -0.87 29.54 -16.93
CA MET A 310 0.28 30.36 -16.55
C MET A 310 -0.27 31.54 -15.76
N LEU A 311 0.04 31.64 -14.47
CA LEU A 311 -0.31 32.80 -13.65
C LEU A 311 0.51 34.01 -14.17
N GLU A 312 0.05 34.64 -15.27
CA GLU A 312 0.95 35.35 -16.21
C GLU A 312 1.47 36.69 -15.69
N GLN A 313 0.73 37.38 -14.81
CA GLN A 313 1.19 38.57 -14.08
C GLN A 313 0.18 39.04 -13.03
N ARG A 314 0.68 39.75 -12.01
CA ARG A 314 -0.13 40.42 -10.97
C ARG A 314 -1.09 41.42 -11.63
N ALA A 315 -2.38 41.37 -11.29
CA ALA A 315 -3.31 42.44 -11.65
C ALA A 315 -2.82 43.74 -11.00
N VAL A 316 -2.34 44.68 -11.83
CA VAL A 316 -1.84 45.98 -11.38
C VAL A 316 -3.04 46.82 -10.94
N GLY A 317 -3.29 46.95 -9.63
CA GLY A 317 -4.28 47.91 -9.15
C GLY A 317 -4.89 47.70 -7.76
N GLU A 318 -4.75 46.53 -7.14
CA GLU A 318 -5.44 46.25 -5.87
C GLU A 318 -4.47 46.14 -4.68
N ASN A 319 -4.69 46.96 -3.66
CA ASN A 319 -3.84 47.16 -2.47
C ASN A 319 -3.79 45.97 -1.48
N LYS A 320 -4.41 44.81 -1.78
CA LYS A 320 -4.51 43.68 -0.83
C LYS A 320 -3.53 42.57 -1.19
N PHE A 321 -2.87 42.00 -0.16
CA PHE A 321 -1.97 40.87 -0.31
C PHE A 321 -2.71 39.54 -0.06
N ARG A 322 -2.88 38.70 -1.09
CA ARG A 322 -3.75 37.52 -1.07
C ARG A 322 -2.97 36.24 -0.83
N ILE A 323 -3.38 35.52 0.22
CA ILE A 323 -2.72 34.30 0.66
C ILE A 323 -3.66 33.12 0.46
N LEU A 324 -3.23 32.13 -0.32
CA LEU A 324 -3.86 30.81 -0.38
C LEU A 324 -3.08 29.87 0.53
N SER A 325 -3.75 29.29 1.52
CA SER A 325 -3.14 28.31 2.45
C SER A 325 -3.77 26.94 2.33
N LEU A 326 -2.94 25.91 2.17
CA LEU A 326 -3.35 24.51 2.04
C LEU A 326 -2.77 23.68 3.19
N ASP A 327 -3.63 22.96 3.90
CA ASP A 327 -3.24 22.11 5.02
C ASP A 327 -2.55 20.81 4.55
N GLY A 328 -1.79 20.19 5.46
CA GLY A 328 -1.25 18.84 5.27
C GLY A 328 -2.24 17.78 5.73
N CYS A 329 -2.71 16.92 4.82
CA CYS A 329 -3.71 15.90 5.15
C CYS A 329 -3.68 14.66 4.23
N GLY A 330 -2.51 14.30 3.68
CA GLY A 330 -2.33 13.08 2.89
C GLY A 330 -3.34 12.92 1.75
N VAL A 331 -4.03 11.77 1.67
CA VAL A 331 -5.07 11.47 0.67
C VAL A 331 -6.19 12.52 0.68
N ARG A 332 -6.52 13.07 1.86
CA ARG A 332 -7.59 14.08 2.01
C ARG A 332 -7.28 15.41 1.34
N THR A 333 -6.06 15.61 0.86
CA THR A 333 -5.72 16.75 -0.02
C THR A 333 -6.59 16.77 -1.28
N LEU A 334 -7.12 15.61 -1.72
CA LEU A 334 -8.13 15.56 -2.79
C LEU A 334 -9.36 16.42 -2.50
N VAL A 335 -9.79 16.51 -1.23
CA VAL A 335 -10.90 17.40 -0.83
C VAL A 335 -10.55 18.86 -1.10
N GLN A 336 -9.34 19.28 -0.73
CA GLN A 336 -8.86 20.65 -0.98
C GLN A 336 -8.80 20.95 -2.48
N LEU A 337 -8.27 20.03 -3.28
CA LEU A 337 -8.12 20.22 -4.73
C LEU A 337 -9.47 20.30 -5.45
N ILE A 338 -10.45 19.47 -5.06
CA ILE A 338 -11.80 19.49 -5.65
C ILE A 338 -12.55 20.77 -5.25
N ILE A 339 -12.40 21.22 -4.00
CA ILE A 339 -12.93 22.50 -3.56
C ILE A 339 -12.28 23.65 -4.33
N LEU A 340 -10.95 23.64 -4.47
CA LEU A 340 -10.22 24.67 -5.21
C LEU A 340 -10.65 24.70 -6.68
N LYS A 341 -10.84 23.52 -7.30
CA LYS A 341 -11.40 23.41 -8.64
C LYS A 341 -12.76 24.12 -8.74
N ARG A 342 -13.69 23.83 -7.83
CA ARG A 342 -15.03 24.44 -7.81
C ARG A 342 -14.99 25.95 -7.59
N VAL A 343 -14.09 26.43 -6.72
CA VAL A 343 -13.85 27.87 -6.53
C VAL A 343 -13.37 28.51 -7.83
N VAL A 344 -12.43 27.87 -8.53
CA VAL A 344 -11.87 28.39 -9.79
C VAL A 344 -12.88 28.30 -10.94
N GLU A 345 -13.79 27.32 -10.95
CA GLU A 345 -14.92 27.27 -11.87
C GLU A 345 -15.86 28.48 -11.70
N ASN A 346 -16.09 28.93 -10.46
CA ASN A 346 -16.92 30.09 -10.15
C ASN A 346 -16.17 31.42 -10.25
N PHE A 347 -14.85 31.41 -10.06
CA PHE A 347 -13.95 32.56 -10.13
C PHE A 347 -12.71 32.23 -10.98
N PRO A 348 -12.79 32.32 -12.33
CA PRO A 348 -11.72 31.86 -13.22
C PRO A 348 -10.34 32.47 -12.96
N HIS A 349 -10.28 33.72 -12.51
CA HIS A 349 -9.03 34.44 -12.19
C HIS A 349 -8.61 34.32 -10.73
N PHE A 350 -9.24 33.44 -9.94
CA PHE A 350 -8.97 33.32 -8.51
C PHE A 350 -7.49 33.06 -8.22
N LEU A 351 -6.90 32.08 -8.92
CA LEU A 351 -5.48 31.71 -8.76
C LEU A 351 -4.53 32.77 -9.33
N ASP A 352 -4.92 33.50 -10.38
CA ASP A 352 -4.13 34.60 -10.96
C ASP A 352 -3.89 35.73 -9.96
N ASN A 353 -4.81 35.89 -9.02
CA ASN A 353 -4.76 36.94 -8.00
C ASN A 353 -4.03 36.49 -6.72
N VAL A 354 -3.60 35.24 -6.58
CA VAL A 354 -2.84 34.81 -5.39
C VAL A 354 -1.46 35.46 -5.39
N ASP A 355 -1.10 36.17 -4.33
CA ASP A 355 0.25 36.73 -4.15
C ASP A 355 1.19 35.67 -3.53
N MET A 356 0.70 34.98 -2.49
CA MET A 356 1.45 33.96 -1.76
C MET A 356 0.69 32.66 -1.58
N ILE A 357 1.38 31.54 -1.76
CA ILE A 357 0.89 30.19 -1.50
C ILE A 357 1.64 29.60 -0.30
N CYS A 358 0.89 29.23 0.72
CA CYS A 358 1.40 28.48 1.86
C CYS A 358 0.91 27.03 1.74
N SER A 359 1.80 26.05 1.73
CA SER A 359 1.42 24.63 1.69
C SER A 359 2.27 23.81 2.64
N VAL A 360 1.78 22.66 3.09
CA VAL A 360 2.52 21.78 4.00
C VAL A 360 2.15 20.32 3.76
N GLY A 361 3.10 19.42 3.96
CA GLY A 361 2.89 18.00 3.80
C GLY A 361 2.49 17.65 2.37
N ALA A 362 1.43 16.84 2.26
CA ALA A 362 1.03 16.27 0.98
C ALA A 362 0.45 17.28 -0.03
N SER A 363 -0.03 18.45 0.44
CA SER A 363 -0.57 19.51 -0.42
C SER A 363 0.50 20.26 -1.23
N THR A 364 1.78 20.12 -0.87
CA THR A 364 2.90 20.77 -1.58
C THR A 364 3.08 20.26 -3.00
N LEU A 365 2.97 18.94 -3.26
CA LEU A 365 3.10 18.39 -4.61
C LEU A 365 2.06 18.98 -5.59
N PRO A 366 0.75 18.85 -5.34
CA PRO A 366 -0.25 19.29 -6.32
C PRO A 366 -0.25 20.80 -6.54
N ILE A 367 0.03 21.62 -5.52
CA ILE A 367 0.08 23.07 -5.71
C ILE A 367 1.34 23.53 -6.45
N LEU A 368 2.48 22.86 -6.26
CA LEU A 368 3.66 23.15 -7.09
C LEU A 368 3.44 22.72 -8.54
N MET A 369 2.67 21.64 -8.78
CA MET A 369 2.27 21.25 -10.14
C MET A 369 1.47 22.35 -10.85
N THR A 370 0.53 23.00 -10.16
CA THR A 370 -0.23 24.11 -10.77
C THR A 370 0.69 25.28 -11.13
N LEU A 371 1.62 25.62 -10.24
CA LEU A 371 2.59 26.70 -10.47
C LEU A 371 3.56 26.47 -11.62
N VAL A 372 3.78 25.20 -12.02
CA VAL A 372 4.62 24.85 -13.18
C VAL A 372 3.81 24.55 -14.45
N GLY A 373 2.49 24.80 -14.44
CA GLY A 373 1.63 24.83 -15.63
C GLY A 373 0.66 23.65 -15.79
N TYR A 374 0.39 22.86 -14.76
CA TYR A 374 -0.67 21.83 -14.81
C TYR A 374 -2.01 22.43 -14.38
N ASP A 375 -3.08 22.23 -15.15
CA ASP A 375 -4.43 22.62 -14.72
C ASP A 375 -4.92 21.76 -13.55
N ILE A 376 -5.88 22.31 -12.79
CA ILE A 376 -6.39 21.70 -11.56
C ILE A 376 -6.99 20.30 -11.79
N ASP A 377 -7.63 20.06 -12.93
CA ASP A 377 -8.20 18.76 -13.29
C ASP A 377 -7.12 17.69 -13.48
N THR A 378 -6.06 18.06 -14.21
CA THR A 378 -4.89 17.22 -14.45
C THR A 378 -4.15 16.95 -13.14
N VAL A 379 -4.01 17.96 -12.28
CA VAL A 379 -3.43 17.81 -10.93
C VAL A 379 -4.24 16.84 -10.07
N ILE A 380 -5.57 16.95 -10.02
CA ILE A 380 -6.44 16.05 -9.26
C ILE A 380 -6.23 14.60 -9.71
N LYS A 381 -6.24 14.35 -11.03
CA LYS A 381 -6.05 13.00 -11.59
C LYS A 381 -4.69 12.40 -11.21
N ILE A 382 -3.62 13.16 -11.41
CA ILE A 382 -2.25 12.69 -11.09
C ILE A 382 -2.13 12.44 -9.59
N TYR A 383 -2.66 13.34 -8.76
CA TYR A 383 -2.61 13.22 -7.31
C TYR A 383 -3.38 11.99 -6.81
N GLU A 384 -4.60 11.74 -7.33
CA GLU A 384 -5.39 10.55 -7.01
C GLU A 384 -4.58 9.26 -7.27
N LYS A 385 -4.01 9.12 -8.47
CA LYS A 385 -3.20 7.96 -8.86
C LYS A 385 -1.94 7.83 -8.00
N THR A 386 -1.32 8.96 -7.65
CA THR A 386 -0.14 9.00 -6.78
C THR A 386 -0.47 8.46 -5.39
N MET A 387 -1.57 8.91 -4.79
CA MET A 387 -1.98 8.47 -3.45
C MET A 387 -2.30 6.97 -3.40
N ILE A 388 -2.99 6.45 -4.42
CA ILE A 388 -3.23 5.01 -4.55
C ILE A 388 -1.90 4.26 -4.61
N LYS A 389 -0.94 4.69 -5.44
CA LYS A 389 0.30 3.95 -5.62
C LYS A 389 1.24 4.01 -4.43
N VAL A 390 1.26 5.14 -3.73
CA VAL A 390 2.08 5.36 -2.53
C VAL A 390 1.55 4.52 -1.36
N PHE A 391 0.25 4.59 -1.08
CA PHE A 391 -0.31 3.98 0.14
C PHE A 391 -0.74 2.52 -0.03
N SER A 392 -0.81 2.00 -1.26
CA SER A 392 -1.02 0.56 -1.52
C SER A 392 0.24 -0.29 -1.32
N SER A 393 1.44 0.31 -1.23
CA SER A 393 2.71 -0.41 -1.03
C SER A 393 3.33 -0.06 0.32
N THR A 394 3.03 -0.87 1.34
CA THR A 394 3.69 -0.76 2.65
C THR A 394 5.12 -1.28 2.62
N SER A 395 5.96 -0.79 3.54
CA SER A 395 7.31 -1.27 3.73
C SER A 395 7.37 -2.55 4.59
N HIS A 396 8.51 -3.24 4.54
CA HIS A 396 8.74 -4.57 5.14
C HIS A 396 8.50 -4.70 6.65
N LYS A 397 8.57 -3.60 7.41
CA LYS A 397 8.40 -3.64 8.87
C LYS A 397 7.14 -2.93 9.35
N GLY A 398 6.20 -2.65 8.45
CA GLY A 398 4.82 -2.28 8.78
C GLY A 398 4.66 -1.03 9.66
N GLY A 399 5.59 -0.07 9.60
CA GLY A 399 5.51 1.17 10.37
C GLY A 399 5.97 1.08 11.84
N VAL A 400 6.28 -0.12 12.37
CA VAL A 400 6.62 -0.31 13.81
C VAL A 400 8.10 -0.16 14.09
N LEU A 401 8.95 -0.67 13.19
CA LEU A 401 10.41 -0.63 13.31
C LEU A 401 11.10 0.17 12.19
N SER A 402 10.32 0.63 11.19
CA SER A 402 10.77 1.48 10.08
C SER A 402 9.61 2.33 9.56
N TYR A 403 9.87 3.25 8.64
CA TYR A 403 8.84 4.02 7.92
C TYR A 403 7.77 3.10 7.32
N LYS A 404 6.50 3.51 7.25
CA LYS A 404 5.38 2.70 6.75
C LYS A 404 5.32 2.59 5.22
N TYR A 405 5.75 3.62 4.48
CA TYR A 405 5.61 3.76 3.03
C TYR A 405 6.89 4.26 2.36
N SER A 406 7.18 3.77 1.14
CA SER A 406 8.37 4.19 0.38
C SER A 406 8.14 5.51 -0.37
N SER A 407 9.10 6.43 -0.27
CA SER A 407 9.08 7.70 -1.00
C SER A 407 9.53 7.58 -2.47
N LYS A 408 9.88 6.37 -2.95
CA LYS A 408 10.44 6.15 -4.30
C LYS A 408 9.50 6.63 -5.40
N PHE A 409 8.20 6.33 -5.29
CA PHE A 409 7.22 6.75 -6.30
C PHE A 409 7.13 8.28 -6.39
N ILE A 410 7.02 8.96 -5.25
CA ILE A 410 6.95 10.42 -5.16
C ILE A 410 8.24 11.05 -5.71
N LYS A 411 9.40 10.47 -5.39
CA LYS A 411 10.70 10.95 -5.88
C LYS A 411 10.79 10.92 -7.41
N ILE A 412 10.41 9.79 -8.02
CA ILE A 412 10.45 9.64 -9.49
C ILE A 412 9.44 10.61 -10.13
N LEU A 413 8.23 10.70 -9.57
CA LEU A 413 7.18 11.58 -10.08
C LEU A 413 7.59 13.06 -10.02
N ALA A 414 8.04 13.51 -8.85
CA ALA A 414 8.46 14.90 -8.64
C ALA A 414 9.65 15.26 -9.54
N ASN A 415 10.64 14.37 -9.69
CA ASN A 415 11.76 14.60 -10.61
C ASN A 415 11.31 14.71 -12.07
N LYS A 416 10.35 13.90 -12.53
CA LYS A 416 9.84 13.97 -13.91
C LYS A 416 8.99 15.23 -14.17
N ILE A 417 8.18 15.64 -13.19
CA ILE A 417 7.33 16.84 -13.28
C ILE A 417 8.17 18.12 -13.24
N PHE A 418 9.04 18.25 -12.23
CA PHE A 418 9.74 19.50 -11.95
C PHE A 418 11.09 19.60 -12.66
N GLN A 419 11.70 18.47 -13.03
CA GLN A 419 13.01 18.44 -13.69
C GLN A 419 14.06 19.18 -12.85
N ASP A 420 14.68 20.21 -13.40
CA ASP A 420 15.69 21.06 -12.78
C ASP A 420 15.13 22.37 -12.20
N LYS A 421 13.80 22.57 -12.23
CA LYS A 421 13.16 23.77 -11.68
C LYS A 421 13.39 23.90 -10.18
N ARG A 422 13.64 25.13 -9.76
CA ARG A 422 13.92 25.55 -8.38
C ARG A 422 12.82 26.46 -7.86
N LEU A 423 12.83 26.72 -6.55
CA LEU A 423 11.94 27.68 -5.92
C LEU A 423 12.02 29.07 -6.56
N CYS A 424 13.23 29.53 -6.91
CA CYS A 424 13.46 30.82 -7.57
C CYS A 424 12.85 30.92 -8.98
N ASP A 425 12.54 29.79 -9.64
CA ASP A 425 11.88 29.78 -10.95
C ASP A 425 10.37 30.02 -10.86
N LEU A 426 9.79 29.94 -9.65
CA LEU A 426 8.35 30.16 -9.44
C LEU A 426 8.02 31.65 -9.49
N LYS A 427 6.94 31.99 -10.21
CA LYS A 427 6.45 33.37 -10.35
C LYS A 427 5.66 33.90 -9.14
N ARG A 428 5.21 33.00 -8.25
CA ARG A 428 4.42 33.33 -7.05
C ARG A 428 5.24 33.04 -5.81
N GLU A 429 5.00 33.80 -4.76
CA GLU A 429 5.65 33.54 -3.48
C GLU A 429 5.11 32.24 -2.90
N VAL A 430 6.02 31.34 -2.52
CA VAL A 430 5.70 30.05 -1.94
C VAL A 430 6.39 29.93 -0.60
N VAL A 431 5.66 29.43 0.40
CA VAL A 431 6.21 29.08 1.71
C VAL A 431 5.82 27.66 2.07
N VAL A 432 6.82 26.82 2.35
CA VAL A 432 6.64 25.42 2.77
C VAL A 432 7.43 25.19 4.06
N PRO A 433 6.75 25.10 5.23
CA PRO A 433 7.41 24.79 6.48
C PRO A 433 7.85 23.33 6.51
N VAL A 434 9.07 23.10 6.98
CA VAL A 434 9.67 21.78 7.23
C VAL A 434 10.50 21.83 8.52
N ILE A 435 10.88 20.68 9.06
CA ILE A 435 11.82 20.60 10.20
C ILE A 435 13.11 19.98 9.72
N LYS A 436 14.24 20.69 9.83
CA LYS A 436 15.57 20.10 9.65
C LYS A 436 15.98 19.45 10.96
N ILE A 437 15.98 18.12 11.01
CA ILE A 437 16.28 17.36 12.23
C ILE A 437 17.77 17.38 12.59
N ASP A 438 18.62 17.67 11.60
CA ASP A 438 20.06 17.79 11.78
C ASP A 438 20.62 18.79 10.76
N SER A 439 21.15 19.91 11.24
CA SER A 439 21.78 20.91 10.38
C SER A 439 23.11 20.46 9.78
N GLY A 440 23.71 19.38 10.28
CA GLY A 440 24.86 18.68 9.70
C GLY A 440 26.12 18.75 10.57
N ILE A 441 27.02 17.78 10.40
CA ILE A 441 28.24 17.66 11.23
C ILE A 441 29.22 18.83 11.08
N ASN A 442 29.14 19.56 9.96
CA ASN A 442 29.98 20.72 9.66
C ASN A 442 29.38 22.04 10.15
N ASP A 443 28.14 22.04 10.66
CA ASP A 443 27.56 23.22 11.29
C ASP A 443 28.15 23.38 12.70
N PRO A 444 28.88 24.49 12.99
CA PRO A 444 29.45 24.74 14.32
C PRO A 444 28.38 24.81 15.42
N ASN A 445 27.12 25.08 15.05
CA ASN A 445 25.97 25.10 15.94
C ASN A 445 24.96 24.00 15.58
N ARG A 446 25.45 22.79 15.23
CA ARG A 446 24.63 21.62 14.85
C ARG A 446 23.39 21.48 15.74
N ARG A 447 22.21 21.62 15.14
CA ARG A 447 20.93 21.67 15.85
C ARG A 447 19.78 21.19 14.97
N MET A 448 18.66 20.89 15.62
CA MET A 448 17.36 20.79 14.95
C MET A 448 16.78 22.19 14.81
N ILE A 449 16.24 22.53 13.63
CA ILE A 449 15.72 23.86 13.33
C ILE A 449 14.49 23.79 12.41
N PRO A 450 13.42 24.56 12.68
CA PRO A 450 12.35 24.76 11.71
C PRO A 450 12.88 25.58 10.53
N VAL A 451 12.54 25.17 9.31
CA VAL A 451 12.95 25.86 8.08
C VAL A 451 11.71 26.18 7.26
N LEU A 452 11.62 27.41 6.78
CA LEU A 452 10.58 27.86 5.86
C LEU A 452 11.19 27.85 4.45
N LEU A 453 10.93 26.82 3.66
CA LEU A 453 11.39 26.77 2.27
C LEU A 453 10.58 27.79 1.46
N ASN A 454 11.25 28.74 0.81
CA ASN A 454 10.58 29.83 0.12
C ASN A 454 11.45 30.45 -0.98
N ASN A 455 10.81 31.22 -1.88
CA ASN A 455 11.42 32.00 -2.94
C ASN A 455 11.32 33.53 -2.71
N ILE A 456 11.11 33.96 -1.48
CA ILE A 456 10.87 35.36 -1.13
C ILE A 456 12.20 36.09 -1.00
N VAL A 457 12.37 37.18 -1.76
CA VAL A 457 13.55 38.03 -1.67
C VAL A 457 13.34 39.04 -0.55
N LEU A 458 13.84 38.72 0.64
CA LEU A 458 13.87 39.66 1.75
C LEU A 458 14.85 40.81 1.44
N GLN A 459 14.38 42.06 1.47
CA GLN A 459 15.28 43.20 1.50
C GLN A 459 16.10 43.10 2.79
N LYS A 460 17.43 42.98 2.66
CA LYS A 460 18.38 42.93 3.79
C LYS A 460 18.37 44.25 4.56
N THR A 461 17.34 44.51 5.35
CA THR A 461 17.25 45.72 6.18
C THR A 461 17.43 45.45 7.67
N ASN A 462 17.50 44.18 8.10
CA ASN A 462 17.95 43.81 9.45
C ASN A 462 18.85 42.58 9.38
N THR A 463 20.07 42.73 9.88
CA THR A 463 21.21 41.79 9.80
C THR A 463 21.12 40.55 10.70
N ASP A 464 19.94 40.22 11.23
CA ASP A 464 19.77 39.16 12.24
C ASP A 464 18.86 38.00 11.81
N LEU A 465 18.36 38.00 10.56
CA LEU A 465 17.65 36.84 10.03
C LEU A 465 18.67 35.76 9.67
N ASP A 466 18.52 34.59 10.30
CA ASP A 466 19.34 33.41 10.07
C ASP A 466 19.37 33.08 8.57
N ASP A 467 20.55 33.04 7.95
CA ASP A 467 20.74 32.74 6.51
C ASP A 467 20.03 31.43 6.10
N ASN A 468 19.77 30.55 7.07
CA ASN A 468 19.00 29.30 6.92
C ASN A 468 17.50 29.48 6.57
N MET A 469 16.96 30.70 6.62
CA MET A 469 15.55 31.01 6.31
C MET A 469 15.31 31.32 4.82
N ILE A 470 16.35 31.45 3.99
CA ILE A 470 16.22 31.73 2.55
C ILE A 470 16.82 30.56 1.77
N ASN A 471 15.97 29.77 1.10
CA ASN A 471 16.40 28.59 0.34
C ASN A 471 15.80 28.60 -1.07
N ASN A 472 15.95 29.73 -1.77
CA ASN A 472 15.38 29.94 -3.11
C ASN A 472 15.97 29.02 -4.19
N GLU A 473 17.17 28.49 -3.98
CA GLU A 473 17.84 27.59 -4.93
C GLU A 473 17.44 26.12 -4.78
N ASP A 474 16.59 25.74 -3.83
CA ASP A 474 16.19 24.34 -3.69
C ASP A 474 15.38 23.84 -4.91
N LEU A 475 15.70 22.62 -5.36
CA LEU A 475 14.92 21.93 -6.39
C LEU A 475 13.49 21.71 -5.89
N LEU A 476 12.50 21.97 -6.75
CA LEU A 476 11.09 21.75 -6.38
C LEU A 476 10.81 20.28 -6.01
N SER A 477 11.51 19.34 -6.64
CA SER A 477 11.40 17.92 -6.29
C SER A 477 11.91 17.62 -4.87
N ASP A 478 12.99 18.26 -4.44
CA ASP A 478 13.48 18.15 -3.07
C ASP A 478 12.52 18.83 -2.09
N VAL A 479 11.97 20.00 -2.42
CA VAL A 479 10.95 20.68 -1.60
C VAL A 479 9.76 19.76 -1.33
N VAL A 480 9.25 19.09 -2.36
CA VAL A 480 8.17 18.09 -2.22
C VAL A 480 8.59 16.96 -1.28
N LEU A 481 9.76 16.36 -1.50
CA LEU A 481 10.20 15.22 -0.70
C LEU A 481 10.45 15.57 0.77
N ARG A 482 10.97 16.77 1.05
CA ARG A 482 11.14 17.27 2.43
C ARG A 482 9.79 17.50 3.11
N SER A 483 8.83 18.09 2.39
CA SER A 483 7.47 18.35 2.89
C SER A 483 6.69 17.05 3.15
N PHE A 484 6.81 16.04 2.28
CA PHE A 484 6.14 14.74 2.41
C PHE A 484 6.73 13.81 3.48
N ALA A 485 7.90 14.12 4.04
CA ALA A 485 8.63 13.22 4.93
C ALA A 485 8.02 13.14 6.35
N THR A 486 6.76 12.71 6.46
CA THR A 486 6.03 12.54 7.72
C THR A 486 6.67 11.42 8.56
N PRO A 487 7.20 11.70 9.76
CA PRO A 487 7.76 10.69 10.65
C PRO A 487 6.78 9.53 10.91
N GLY A 488 7.31 8.30 10.91
CA GLY A 488 6.51 7.07 11.02
C GLY A 488 5.91 6.60 9.68
N LEU A 489 5.55 7.52 8.79
CA LEU A 489 5.03 7.17 7.46
C LEU A 489 6.12 7.06 6.41
N PHE A 490 7.03 8.02 6.32
CA PHE A 490 8.06 8.10 5.27
C PHE A 490 9.46 8.26 5.84
N THR A 491 10.49 7.97 5.03
CA THR A 491 11.88 8.31 5.35
C THR A 491 12.10 9.82 5.32
N CYS A 492 12.95 10.34 6.20
CA CYS A 492 13.44 11.71 6.09
C CYS A 492 14.20 11.91 4.76
N HIS A 493 14.10 13.12 4.19
CA HIS A 493 14.82 13.48 2.96
C HIS A 493 15.80 14.61 3.27
N GLN A 494 17.10 14.42 3.00
CA GLN A 494 18.15 15.42 3.26
C GLN A 494 18.14 15.98 4.71
N SER A 495 17.85 15.11 5.69
CA SER A 495 17.68 15.48 7.11
C SER A 495 16.50 16.42 7.39
N PHE A 496 15.50 16.45 6.50
CA PHE A 496 14.23 17.14 6.73
C PHE A 496 13.08 16.15 6.97
N VAL A 497 12.11 16.59 7.76
CA VAL A 497 10.82 15.95 7.97
C VAL A 497 9.69 16.96 7.79
N ASP A 498 8.49 16.43 7.58
CA ASP A 498 7.24 17.18 7.36
C ASP A 498 7.00 18.25 8.43
N GLY A 499 6.71 19.48 7.99
CA GLY A 499 6.42 20.63 8.85
C GLY A 499 5.01 20.63 9.46
N SER A 500 4.12 19.72 9.07
CA SER A 500 2.77 19.62 9.67
C SER A 500 2.79 19.35 11.18
N PHE A 501 3.92 18.85 11.69
CA PHE A 501 4.20 18.67 13.12
C PHE A 501 4.51 19.97 13.88
N LEU A 502 4.96 21.01 13.17
CA LEU A 502 5.10 22.36 13.74
C LEU A 502 3.73 23.03 13.77
N ILE A 503 3.12 23.13 12.59
CA ILE A 503 1.81 23.74 12.39
C ILE A 503 1.21 23.19 11.09
N ASN A 504 -0.06 22.80 11.13
CA ASN A 504 -0.73 22.28 9.93
C ASN A 504 -1.35 23.38 9.06
N GLN A 505 -1.48 24.61 9.58
CA GLN A 505 -1.90 25.78 8.82
C GLN A 505 -0.69 26.68 8.53
N PRO A 506 -0.06 26.53 7.35
CA PRO A 506 1.27 27.08 7.09
C PRO A 506 1.33 28.62 7.05
N PHE A 507 0.24 29.32 6.76
CA PHE A 507 0.24 30.79 6.75
C PHE A 507 0.59 31.40 8.12
N ALA A 508 0.26 30.72 9.22
CA ALA A 508 0.48 31.23 10.57
C ALA A 508 1.98 31.34 10.92
N VAL A 509 2.83 30.48 10.35
CA VAL A 509 4.29 30.57 10.46
C VAL A 509 4.91 31.45 9.38
N ALA A 510 4.22 31.66 8.26
CA ALA A 510 4.64 32.55 7.18
C ALA A 510 4.42 34.05 7.48
N LYS A 511 3.83 34.41 8.62
CA LYS A 511 3.51 35.81 9.01
C LYS A 511 4.71 36.77 9.01
N SER A 512 5.93 36.26 9.04
CA SER A 512 7.15 37.06 8.94
C SER A 512 7.38 37.63 7.53
N PHE A 513 6.64 37.14 6.53
CA PHE A 513 6.82 37.49 5.12
C PHE A 513 5.76 38.47 4.58
N PHE A 514 4.72 38.77 5.34
CA PHE A 514 3.64 39.67 4.92
C PHE A 514 3.11 40.49 6.11
N ASP A 515 2.45 41.62 5.85
CA ASP A 515 1.74 42.36 6.91
C ASP A 515 0.33 41.78 7.08
N PRO A 516 0.00 41.15 8.23
CA PRO A 516 -1.33 40.61 8.46
C PRO A 516 -2.44 41.65 8.38
N LYS A 517 -2.16 42.96 8.52
CA LYS A 517 -3.16 44.05 8.43
C LYS A 517 -3.56 44.43 7.00
N GLU A 518 -2.70 44.16 6.04
CA GLU A 518 -2.91 44.46 4.60
C GLU A 518 -3.19 43.18 3.78
N SER A 519 -3.23 42.02 4.45
CA SER A 519 -3.36 40.71 3.81
C SER A 519 -4.74 40.09 3.98
N VAL A 520 -5.18 39.26 3.03
CA VAL A 520 -6.37 38.41 3.15
C VAL A 520 -5.95 36.95 2.98
N VAL A 521 -6.57 36.03 3.70
CA VAL A 521 -6.21 34.60 3.66
C VAL A 521 -7.42 33.72 3.43
N LEU A 522 -7.35 32.90 2.37
CA LEU A 522 -8.22 31.74 2.18
C LEU A 522 -7.45 30.49 2.58
N SER A 523 -7.94 29.78 3.61
CA SER A 523 -7.34 28.54 4.11
C SER A 523 -8.25 27.35 3.83
N LEU A 524 -7.75 26.34 3.11
CA LEU A 524 -8.48 25.13 2.77
C LEU A 524 -8.00 23.93 3.60
N SER A 525 -8.96 23.20 4.17
CA SER A 525 -8.73 21.98 4.93
C SER A 525 -9.07 20.72 4.13
N GLY A 526 -8.39 19.60 4.42
CA GLY A 526 -8.83 18.26 3.99
C GLY A 526 -10.08 17.74 4.69
N GLY A 527 -10.64 18.54 5.60
CA GLY A 527 -11.82 18.24 6.40
C GLY A 527 -11.47 17.72 7.80
N THR A 528 -12.36 17.97 8.75
CA THR A 528 -12.22 17.52 10.14
C THR A 528 -13.36 16.61 10.54
N TYR A 529 -13.05 15.67 11.41
CA TYR A 529 -14.01 14.85 12.14
C TYR A 529 -13.87 15.15 13.63
N LYS A 530 -14.85 14.72 14.44
CA LYS A 530 -14.69 14.80 15.89
C LYS A 530 -13.68 13.74 16.34
N SER A 531 -12.40 14.10 16.35
CA SER A 531 -11.36 13.31 17.01
C SER A 531 -11.26 13.72 18.47
N TYR A 532 -11.29 12.73 19.35
CA TYR A 532 -10.94 12.90 20.76
C TYR A 532 -10.13 11.70 21.21
N PHE A 533 -9.20 11.95 22.12
CA PHE A 533 -8.53 10.88 22.85
C PHE A 533 -9.38 10.57 24.08
N ASP A 534 -9.89 9.35 24.14
CA ASP A 534 -10.62 8.86 25.31
C ASP A 534 -9.66 8.82 26.50
N ALA A 535 -9.79 9.83 27.38
CA ALA A 535 -8.90 10.00 28.51
C ALA A 535 -8.81 8.71 29.33
N GLU A 536 -9.94 8.04 29.61
CA GLU A 536 -9.98 6.81 30.40
C GLU A 536 -9.17 5.67 29.78
N LYS A 537 -9.14 5.57 28.45
CA LYS A 537 -8.31 4.59 27.73
C LYS A 537 -6.83 4.93 27.76
N TYR A 538 -6.47 6.22 27.87
CA TYR A 538 -5.09 6.69 27.81
C TYR A 538 -4.48 7.06 29.18
N THR A 539 -5.27 7.09 30.26
CA THR A 539 -4.78 7.39 31.63
C THR A 539 -3.71 6.41 32.10
N GLY A 540 -3.67 5.19 31.55
CA GLY A 540 -2.63 4.18 31.80
C GLY A 540 -1.77 3.82 30.59
N ALA A 541 -1.80 4.62 29.53
CA ALA A 541 -1.13 4.27 28.28
C ALA A 541 0.40 4.29 28.41
N GLY A 542 1.04 3.19 28.00
CA GLY A 542 2.49 3.08 27.91
C GLY A 542 3.08 3.65 26.62
N TYR A 543 4.41 3.56 26.48
CA TYR A 543 5.14 4.12 25.32
C TYR A 543 4.59 3.65 23.97
N VAL A 544 4.29 2.35 23.82
CA VAL A 544 3.79 1.79 22.55
C VAL A 544 2.42 2.35 22.17
N GLN A 545 1.53 2.55 23.14
CA GLN A 545 0.19 3.09 22.91
C GLN A 545 0.25 4.58 22.52
N TRP A 546 1.15 5.36 23.14
CA TRP A 546 1.38 6.74 22.75
C TRP A 546 2.07 6.85 21.38
N ALA A 547 3.04 5.98 21.10
CA ALA A 547 3.77 5.99 19.83
C ALA A 547 2.84 5.80 18.62
N THR A 548 1.72 5.08 18.77
CA THR A 548 0.75 4.86 17.71
C THR A 548 -0.18 6.05 17.42
N CYS A 549 -0.21 7.08 18.27
CA CYS A 549 -1.18 8.17 18.11
C CYS A 549 -0.66 9.58 18.41
N VAL A 550 0.60 9.71 18.86
CA VAL A 550 1.24 11.00 19.17
C VAL A 550 1.24 11.95 17.96
N THR A 551 1.38 11.40 16.75
CA THR A 551 1.33 12.18 15.50
C THR A 551 -0.02 12.86 15.32
N ASP A 552 -1.10 12.11 15.55
CA ASP A 552 -2.48 12.58 15.40
C ASP A 552 -2.85 13.57 16.50
N LEU A 553 -2.28 13.38 17.69
CA LEU A 553 -2.41 14.34 18.79
C LEU A 553 -1.86 15.71 18.40
N PHE A 554 -0.60 15.78 17.94
CA PHE A 554 0.02 17.05 17.54
C PHE A 554 -0.72 17.70 16.37
N LYS A 555 -1.10 16.92 15.34
CA LYS A 555 -1.88 17.42 14.21
C LYS A 555 -3.24 17.96 14.63
N THR A 556 -4.00 17.19 15.42
CA THR A 556 -5.35 17.59 15.87
C THR A 556 -5.30 18.86 16.74
N ALA A 557 -4.36 18.91 17.69
CA ALA A 557 -4.19 20.09 18.56
C ALA A 557 -3.76 21.32 17.75
N GLY A 558 -2.87 21.14 16.76
CA GLY A 558 -2.36 22.22 15.93
C GLY A 558 -3.43 22.89 15.06
N VAL A 559 -4.41 22.14 14.54
CA VAL A 559 -5.51 22.70 13.72
C VAL A 559 -6.38 23.67 14.50
N ALA A 560 -6.77 23.31 15.74
CA ALA A 560 -7.62 24.16 16.57
C ALA A 560 -6.91 25.46 16.95
N LEU A 561 -5.63 25.37 17.30
CA LEU A 561 -4.83 26.54 17.68
C LEU A 561 -4.64 27.51 16.50
N ALA A 562 -4.43 26.98 15.31
CA ALA A 562 -4.19 27.82 14.14
C ALA A 562 -5.46 28.56 13.65
N ASP A 563 -6.64 27.97 13.80
CA ASP A 563 -7.92 28.67 13.53
C ASP A 563 -8.08 29.91 14.43
N GLU A 564 -7.71 29.80 15.71
CA GLU A 564 -7.72 30.94 16.64
C GLU A 564 -6.67 31.99 16.25
N PHE A 565 -5.46 31.59 15.86
CA PHE A 565 -4.46 32.54 15.35
C PHE A 565 -4.92 33.26 14.08
N SER A 566 -5.64 32.57 13.19
CA SER A 566 -6.22 33.16 11.98
C SER A 566 -7.14 34.33 12.31
N LYS A 567 -8.09 34.10 13.23
CA LYS A 567 -9.05 35.11 13.68
C LYS A 567 -8.37 36.30 14.33
N VAL A 568 -7.33 36.06 15.14
CA VAL A 568 -6.58 37.13 15.82
C VAL A 568 -5.77 37.97 14.83
N LEU A 569 -5.11 37.34 13.85
CA LEU A 569 -4.21 38.03 12.93
C LEU A 569 -4.96 38.79 11.83
N PHE A 570 -6.05 38.22 11.31
CA PHE A 570 -6.74 38.74 10.12
C PHE A 570 -8.15 39.26 10.41
N GLY A 571 -8.80 38.80 11.49
CA GLY A 571 -10.20 39.09 11.76
C GLY A 571 -11.10 38.61 10.61
N PRO A 572 -12.02 39.43 10.07
CA PRO A 572 -12.92 39.03 8.98
C PRO A 572 -12.20 38.79 7.63
N ARG A 573 -10.91 39.15 7.53
CA ARG A 573 -10.07 38.93 6.34
C ARG A 573 -9.44 37.53 6.29
N ALA A 574 -9.74 36.68 7.26
CA ALA A 574 -9.44 35.25 7.18
C ALA A 574 -10.71 34.47 6.91
N HIS A 575 -10.67 33.60 5.90
CA HIS A 575 -11.72 32.61 5.67
C HIS A 575 -11.12 31.21 5.67
N ARG A 576 -11.70 30.36 6.51
CA ARG A 576 -11.30 28.97 6.70
C ARG A 576 -12.43 28.08 6.20
N LEU A 577 -12.18 27.32 5.13
CA LEU A 577 -13.12 26.31 4.66
C LEU A 577 -12.68 24.93 5.18
N ASP A 578 -13.40 24.46 6.21
CA ASP A 578 -13.14 23.18 6.86
C ASP A 578 -14.35 22.23 6.81
N PRO A 579 -14.45 21.38 5.77
CA PRO A 579 -15.54 20.42 5.63
C PRO A 579 -15.63 19.45 6.81
N LYS A 580 -16.85 19.16 7.27
CA LYS A 580 -17.06 18.12 8.30
C LYS A 580 -17.18 16.75 7.66
N LEU A 581 -16.26 15.85 8.01
CA LEU A 581 -16.25 14.47 7.55
C LEU A 581 -17.24 13.63 8.39
N PRO A 582 -17.97 12.68 7.78
CA PRO A 582 -18.98 11.87 8.46
C PRO A 582 -18.37 10.83 9.41
N CYS A 583 -17.12 10.44 9.18
CA CYS A 583 -16.36 9.48 9.98
C CYS A 583 -14.88 9.86 10.00
N GLN A 584 -14.11 9.16 10.82
CA GLN A 584 -12.65 9.25 10.77
C GLN A 584 -12.14 8.66 9.45
N ILE A 585 -11.34 9.44 8.73
CA ILE A 585 -10.64 9.04 7.52
C ILE A 585 -9.17 9.39 7.73
N ASP A 586 -8.31 8.39 7.74
CA ASP A 586 -6.88 8.57 7.98
C ASP A 586 -6.17 9.17 6.76
N ASP A 587 -5.08 9.89 7.00
CA ASP A 587 -4.31 10.59 5.96
C ASP A 587 -3.72 9.65 4.89
N ASP A 588 -3.59 8.36 5.17
CA ASP A 588 -3.06 7.32 4.28
C ASP A 588 -4.14 6.36 3.73
N SER A 589 -5.43 6.63 3.99
CA SER A 589 -6.53 5.77 3.54
C SER A 589 -6.88 5.98 2.06
N PHE A 590 -6.12 5.33 1.17
CA PHE A 590 -6.41 5.38 -0.27
C PHE A 590 -7.73 4.70 -0.67
N LYS A 591 -8.30 3.87 0.22
CA LYS A 591 -9.58 3.17 -0.02
C LYS A 591 -10.78 4.12 0.05
N ASP A 592 -10.65 5.23 0.78
CA ASP A 592 -11.71 6.21 0.98
C ASP A 592 -11.73 7.33 -0.08
N ILE A 593 -10.93 7.20 -1.15
CA ILE A 593 -10.80 8.24 -2.20
C ILE A 593 -12.16 8.61 -2.83
N GLU A 594 -12.98 7.63 -3.19
CA GLU A 594 -14.30 7.91 -3.80
C GLU A 594 -15.28 8.55 -2.81
N LEU A 595 -15.20 8.19 -1.53
CA LEU A 595 -15.95 8.84 -0.46
C LEU A 595 -15.51 10.31 -0.32
N LEU A 596 -14.19 10.58 -0.27
CA LEU A 596 -13.63 11.92 -0.17
C LEU A 596 -14.05 12.80 -1.36
N LYS A 597 -14.04 12.25 -2.58
CA LYS A 597 -14.52 12.94 -3.81
C LYS A 597 -16.00 13.30 -3.70
N THR A 598 -16.82 12.36 -3.24
CA THR A 598 -18.27 12.57 -3.05
C THR A 598 -18.55 13.65 -2.00
N ILE A 599 -17.80 13.64 -0.90
CA ILE A 599 -17.91 14.66 0.16
C ILE A 599 -17.53 16.02 -0.42
N ALA A 600 -16.36 16.12 -1.08
CA ALA A 600 -15.84 17.38 -1.61
C ALA A 600 -16.78 18.01 -2.67
N ALA A 601 -17.44 17.20 -3.49
CA ALA A 601 -18.43 17.66 -4.46
C ALA A 601 -19.68 18.26 -3.82
N LYS A 602 -20.03 17.84 -2.60
CA LYS A 602 -21.24 18.27 -1.86
C LYS A 602 -20.99 19.40 -0.86
N VAL A 603 -19.74 19.81 -0.65
CA VAL A 603 -19.42 20.93 0.27
C VAL A 603 -20.14 22.19 -0.19
N ASP A 604 -20.87 22.85 0.71
CA ASP A 604 -21.49 24.14 0.44
C ASP A 604 -20.41 25.23 0.38
N LEU A 605 -20.35 25.96 -0.74
CA LEU A 605 -19.39 27.03 -0.96
C LEU A 605 -19.98 28.42 -0.78
N SER A 606 -21.28 28.56 -0.48
CA SER A 606 -21.98 29.85 -0.46
C SER A 606 -21.27 30.91 0.38
N ALA A 607 -20.88 30.57 1.61
CA ALA A 607 -20.15 31.49 2.50
C ALA A 607 -18.73 31.81 2.00
N THR A 608 -18.09 30.86 1.31
CA THR A 608 -16.76 31.06 0.72
C THR A 608 -16.83 31.98 -0.49
N GLU A 609 -17.83 31.78 -1.35
CA GLU A 609 -18.07 32.62 -2.52
C GLU A 609 -18.43 34.05 -2.13
N GLU A 610 -19.29 34.22 -1.12
CA GLU A 610 -19.60 35.53 -0.56
C GLU A 610 -18.36 36.22 0.00
N TRP A 611 -17.52 35.48 0.75
CA TRP A 611 -16.29 36.02 1.29
C TRP A 611 -15.29 36.43 0.20
N ILE A 612 -15.14 35.61 -0.85
CA ILE A 612 -14.28 35.90 -2.01
C ILE A 612 -14.74 37.21 -2.66
N LEU A 613 -16.04 37.37 -2.95
CA LEU A 613 -16.58 38.59 -3.55
C LEU A 613 -16.31 39.87 -2.74
N GLN A 614 -16.18 39.75 -1.42
CA GLN A 614 -15.95 40.88 -0.52
C GLN A 614 -14.45 41.19 -0.29
N ASN A 615 -13.61 40.15 -0.24
CA ASN A 615 -12.26 40.24 0.32
C ASN A 615 -11.16 39.95 -0.68
N TRP A 616 -11.40 39.07 -1.66
CA TRP A 616 -10.45 38.61 -2.66
C TRP A 616 -10.55 39.48 -3.91
#